data_AF-A0A4V5NKV3-F1
#
_entry.id   AF-A0A4V5NKV3-F1
#
_cell.length_a   1.000
_cell.length_b   1.000
_cell.length_c   1.000
_cell.angle_alpha   90.00
_cell.angle_beta   90.00
_cell.angle_gamma   90.00
#
_symmetry.space_group_name_H-M   'P 1'
#
loop_
_entity.id
_entity.type
_entity.pdbx_description
1 polymer ?
#
loop_
_entity_poly.entity_id
_entity_poly.type
_entity_poly.pdbx_seq_one_letter_code
_entity_poly.pdbx_strand_id
1 'polypeptide(L)'
;MRYLASVLLLCLSACASHPGGVTSPELTRQSPLCERYVAAWVGHFKANVARLDGVQREVSRAELDRSRQVLELAEVDEQSCQRPLCIIQPQAGGRLSSYCGYRVASGTAGALYRWVPWTPQQR
;
A
#
# COMPACT_ATOMS: atom_id res chain seq x y z
N MET A 1 50.98 41.33 -25.18
CA MET A 1 50.21 40.16 -25.69
C MET A 1 48.94 40.05 -24.86
N ARG A 2 47.80 39.98 -25.54
CA ARG A 2 46.45 39.77 -24.99
C ARG A 2 46.28 38.31 -24.54
N TYR A 3 45.36 38.07 -23.60
CA TYR A 3 44.49 36.89 -23.32
C TYR A 3 44.20 36.92 -21.80
N LEU A 4 43.15 37.58 -21.30
CA LEU A 4 41.74 37.12 -21.19
C LEU A 4 41.59 35.67 -20.73
N ALA A 5 41.33 35.48 -19.44
CA ALA A 5 40.66 34.30 -18.88
C ALA A 5 39.80 34.81 -17.70
N SER A 6 38.59 35.28 -17.97
CA SER A 6 37.35 34.47 -18.04
C SER A 6 36.98 33.89 -16.68
N VAL A 7 36.13 34.67 -16.01
CA VAL A 7 35.31 34.36 -14.85
C VAL A 7 34.57 33.02 -15.04
N LEU A 8 34.72 32.09 -14.10
CA LEU A 8 33.85 30.93 -13.96
C LEU A 8 33.04 31.08 -12.67
N LEU A 9 31.94 31.83 -12.77
CA LEU A 9 30.76 31.63 -11.93
C LEU A 9 30.13 30.31 -12.38
N LEU A 10 30.06 29.31 -11.50
CA LEU A 10 29.12 28.21 -11.66
C LEU A 10 28.27 28.12 -10.40
N CYS A 11 27.00 28.40 -10.64
CA CYS A 11 25.92 28.56 -9.69
C CYS A 11 25.77 27.35 -8.77
N LEU A 12 25.72 27.61 -7.47
CA LEU A 12 25.10 26.73 -6.49
C LEU A 12 23.60 26.68 -6.79
N SER A 13 23.20 25.76 -7.67
CA SER A 13 21.80 25.40 -7.85
C SER A 13 21.34 24.69 -6.59
N ALA A 14 20.81 25.46 -5.64
CA ALA A 14 19.98 24.94 -4.57
C ALA A 14 18.88 24.07 -5.21
N CYS A 15 18.89 22.76 -4.94
CA CYS A 15 17.68 21.97 -5.04
C CYS A 15 16.71 22.54 -4.00
N ALA A 16 15.97 23.58 -4.40
CA ALA A 16 14.74 23.96 -3.74
C ALA A 16 13.85 22.72 -3.84
N SER A 17 13.82 21.97 -2.73
CA SER A 17 12.85 20.94 -2.45
C SER A 17 11.49 21.55 -2.72
N HIS A 18 10.94 21.29 -3.91
CA HIS A 18 9.56 21.56 -4.19
C HIS A 18 8.79 20.73 -3.18
N PRO A 19 7.99 21.33 -2.29
CA PRO A 19 6.88 20.61 -1.69
C PRO A 19 5.87 20.48 -2.82
N GLY A 20 6.20 19.65 -3.81
CA GLY A 20 5.21 19.06 -4.69
C GLY A 20 4.37 18.22 -3.75
N GLY A 21 3.39 18.86 -3.13
CA GLY A 21 2.29 18.20 -2.47
C GLY A 21 1.66 17.37 -3.56
N VAL A 22 2.11 16.12 -3.67
CA VAL A 22 1.38 15.10 -4.40
C VAL A 22 0.07 15.05 -3.64
N THR A 23 -0.94 15.74 -4.17
CA THR A 23 -2.31 15.63 -3.70
C THR A 23 -2.58 14.15 -3.70
N SER A 24 -2.60 13.54 -2.51
CA SER A 24 -2.67 12.08 -2.42
C SER A 24 -3.98 11.70 -3.08
N PRO A 25 -3.95 10.95 -4.20
CA PRO A 25 -5.17 10.62 -4.91
C PRO A 25 -6.10 9.92 -3.93
N GLU A 26 -7.29 10.51 -3.74
CA GLU A 26 -8.23 10.05 -2.73
C GLU A 26 -8.74 8.66 -3.11
N LEU A 27 -8.73 7.73 -2.16
CA LEU A 27 -9.34 6.43 -2.41
C LEU A 27 -10.84 6.64 -2.48
N THR A 28 -11.46 6.19 -3.56
CA THR A 28 -12.91 6.23 -3.69
C THR A 28 -13.52 5.45 -2.52
N ARG A 29 -14.47 6.07 -1.81
CA ARG A 29 -15.24 5.38 -0.77
C ARG A 29 -15.94 4.17 -1.38
N GLN A 30 -15.82 3.02 -0.73
CA GLN A 30 -16.45 1.77 -1.18
C GLN A 30 -17.73 1.51 -0.40
N SER A 31 -18.50 0.50 -0.80
CA SER A 31 -19.64 0.06 0.01
C SER A 31 -19.16 -0.48 1.37
N PRO A 32 -19.96 -0.38 2.44
CA PRO A 32 -19.61 -0.95 3.73
C PRO A 32 -19.31 -2.46 3.68
N LEU A 33 -19.92 -3.19 2.74
CA LEU A 33 -19.65 -4.61 2.53
C LEU A 33 -18.24 -4.84 1.98
N CYS A 34 -17.84 -4.04 0.99
CA CYS A 34 -16.47 -4.08 0.47
C CYS A 34 -15.45 -3.65 1.53
N GLU A 35 -15.72 -2.62 2.32
CA GLU A 35 -14.84 -2.19 3.40
C GLU A 35 -14.60 -3.31 4.43
N ARG A 36 -15.67 -4.02 4.83
CA ARG A 36 -15.59 -5.18 5.73
C ARG A 36 -14.79 -6.33 5.13
N TYR A 37 -15.05 -6.67 3.86
CA TYR A 37 -14.30 -7.72 3.16
C TYR A 37 -12.81 -7.37 3.04
N VAL A 38 -12.47 -6.15 2.63
CA VAL A 38 -11.09 -5.69 2.51
C VAL A 38 -10.38 -5.73 3.86
N ALA A 39 -11.05 -5.31 4.95
CA ALA A 39 -10.51 -5.40 6.30
C ALA A 39 -10.25 -6.86 6.74
N ALA A 40 -11.19 -7.77 6.46
CA ALA A 40 -11.05 -9.20 6.78
C ALA A 40 -9.89 -9.85 6.01
N TRP A 41 -9.74 -9.54 4.72
CA TRP A 41 -8.62 -10.00 3.93
C TRP A 41 -7.29 -9.47 4.47
N VAL A 42 -7.15 -8.15 4.64
CA VAL A 42 -5.93 -7.55 5.19
C VAL A 42 -5.60 -8.12 6.58
N GLY A 43 -6.60 -8.38 7.42
CA GLY A 43 -6.43 -9.03 8.71
C GLY A 43 -5.89 -10.46 8.59
N HIS A 44 -6.47 -11.26 7.69
CA HIS A 44 -6.01 -12.62 7.41
C HIS A 44 -4.56 -12.66 6.89
N PHE A 45 -4.20 -11.75 5.98
CA PHE A 45 -2.83 -11.60 5.49
C PHE A 45 -1.84 -11.39 6.64
N LYS A 46 -2.14 -10.46 7.57
CA LYS A 46 -1.26 -10.16 8.70
C LYS A 46 -1.11 -11.30 9.68
N ALA A 47 -2.21 -12.01 9.96
CA ALA A 47 -2.14 -13.19 10.80
C ALA A 47 -1.21 -14.25 10.17
N ASN A 48 -1.30 -14.44 8.84
CA ASN A 48 -0.41 -15.34 8.12
C ASN A 48 1.06 -14.89 8.16
N VAL A 49 1.34 -13.59 7.97
CA VAL A 49 2.71 -13.05 8.10
C VAL A 49 3.26 -13.28 9.50
N ALA A 50 2.48 -12.97 10.55
CA ALA A 50 2.91 -13.15 11.93
C ALA A 50 3.27 -14.62 12.23
N ARG A 51 2.44 -15.56 11.76
CA ARG A 51 2.72 -17.00 11.85
C ARG A 51 4.03 -17.38 11.13
N LEU A 52 4.25 -16.83 9.93
CA LEU A 52 5.48 -17.09 9.17
C LEU A 52 6.73 -16.46 9.82
N ASP A 53 6.58 -15.36 10.55
CA ASP A 53 7.64 -14.70 11.33
C ASP A 53 7.84 -15.37 12.72
N GLY A 54 7.21 -16.52 12.98
CA GLY A 54 7.37 -17.31 14.20
C GLY A 54 6.52 -16.86 15.39
N VAL A 55 5.61 -15.90 15.22
CA VAL A 55 4.66 -15.49 16.25
C VAL A 55 3.53 -16.53 16.32
N GLN A 56 3.32 -17.11 17.51
CA GLN A 56 2.22 -18.04 17.77
C GLN A 56 0.89 -17.27 17.80
N ARG A 57 0.32 -17.06 16.60
CA ARG A 57 -0.99 -16.45 16.39
C ARG A 57 -1.83 -17.39 15.54
N GLU A 58 -3.03 -17.71 16.01
CA GLU A 58 -3.97 -18.45 15.19
C GLU A 58 -4.34 -17.67 13.93
N VAL A 59 -4.20 -18.34 12.79
CA VAL A 59 -4.64 -17.81 11.50
C VAL A 59 -6.02 -18.40 11.22
N SER A 60 -7.06 -17.72 11.69
CA SER A 60 -8.43 -18.10 11.35
C SER A 60 -8.82 -17.53 9.97
N ARG A 61 -9.39 -18.39 9.12
CA ARG A 61 -10.03 -17.98 7.85
C ARG A 61 -11.47 -17.53 8.05
N ALA A 62 -12.07 -17.81 9.22
CA ALA A 62 -13.50 -17.67 9.45
C ALA A 62 -14.04 -16.27 9.14
N GLU A 63 -13.33 -15.21 9.52
CA GLU A 63 -13.81 -13.85 9.25
C GLU A 63 -13.71 -13.48 7.76
N LEU A 64 -12.66 -13.94 7.07
CA LEU A 64 -12.53 -13.75 5.63
C LEU A 64 -13.64 -14.49 4.88
N ASP A 65 -13.86 -15.76 5.22
CA ASP A 65 -14.89 -16.58 4.57
C ASP A 65 -16.29 -16.05 4.87
N ARG A 66 -16.56 -15.61 6.10
CA ARG A 66 -17.82 -14.93 6.46
C ARG A 66 -18.02 -13.66 5.63
N SER A 67 -16.98 -12.84 5.47
CA SER A 67 -17.09 -11.61 4.68
C SER A 67 -17.35 -11.89 3.20
N ARG A 68 -16.79 -12.97 2.63
CA ARG A 68 -17.09 -13.44 1.27
C ARG A 68 -18.53 -13.89 1.12
N GLN A 69 -19.04 -14.69 2.06
CA GLN A 69 -20.44 -15.11 2.06
C GLN A 69 -21.39 -13.92 2.11
N VAL A 70 -21.06 -12.88 2.89
CA VAL A 70 -21.85 -11.65 2.93
C VAL A 70 -21.85 -10.91 1.59
N LEU A 71 -20.73 -10.88 0.85
CA LEU A 71 -20.68 -10.33 -0.50
C LEU A 71 -21.54 -11.16 -1.47
N GLU A 72 -21.41 -12.48 -1.41
CA GLU A 72 -22.15 -13.43 -2.25
C GLU A 72 -23.67 -13.29 -2.07
N LEU A 73 -24.15 -13.26 -0.82
CA LEU A 73 -25.57 -13.07 -0.50
C LEU A 73 -26.11 -11.71 -0.94
N ALA A 74 -25.25 -10.71 -1.07
CA ALA A 74 -25.60 -9.38 -1.53
C ALA A 74 -25.38 -9.20 -3.05
N GLU A 75 -25.01 -10.27 -3.77
CA GLU A 75 -24.69 -10.25 -5.20
C GLU A 75 -23.58 -9.22 -5.56
N VAL A 76 -22.67 -8.97 -4.64
CA VAL A 76 -21.51 -8.08 -4.86
C VAL A 76 -20.32 -8.91 -5.31
N ASP A 77 -19.80 -8.62 -6.51
CA ASP A 77 -18.56 -9.24 -6.99
C ASP A 77 -17.36 -8.84 -6.12
N GLU A 78 -16.62 -9.83 -5.63
CA GLU A 78 -15.39 -9.64 -4.86
C GLU A 78 -14.37 -8.78 -5.62
N GLN A 79 -14.28 -8.92 -6.95
CA GLN A 79 -13.34 -8.16 -7.77
C GLN A 79 -13.70 -6.68 -7.92
N SER A 80 -14.95 -6.32 -7.62
CA SER A 80 -15.41 -4.93 -7.62
C SER A 80 -14.93 -4.15 -6.38
N CYS A 81 -14.57 -4.84 -5.29
CA CYS A 81 -14.00 -4.20 -4.10
C CYS A 81 -12.54 -3.81 -4.36
N GLN A 82 -12.15 -2.57 -4.03
CA GLN A 82 -10.77 -2.13 -4.25
C GLN A 82 -9.86 -2.70 -3.16
N ARG A 83 -9.37 -3.89 -3.42
CA ARG A 83 -8.46 -4.65 -2.58
C ARG A 83 -7.03 -4.13 -2.71
N PRO A 84 -6.28 -3.95 -1.61
CA PRO A 84 -4.86 -3.65 -1.70
C PRO A 84 -4.08 -4.87 -2.19
N LEU A 85 -3.02 -4.64 -2.95
CA LEU A 85 -1.99 -5.61 -3.22
C LEU A 85 -1.10 -5.74 -1.98
N CYS A 86 -1.02 -6.94 -1.42
CA CYS A 86 -0.19 -7.23 -0.24
C CYS A 86 0.99 -8.13 -0.61
N ILE A 87 2.20 -7.76 -0.17
CA ILE A 87 3.46 -8.42 -0.49
C ILE A 87 4.19 -8.75 0.82
N ILE A 88 4.82 -9.94 0.85
CA ILE A 88 5.76 -10.36 1.91
C ILE A 88 7.17 -10.27 1.32
N GLN A 89 8.06 -9.56 2.00
CA GLN A 89 9.46 -9.42 1.60
C GLN A 89 10.38 -10.03 2.66
N PRO A 90 11.13 -11.09 2.33
CA PRO A 90 12.16 -11.63 3.22
C PRO A 90 13.24 -10.58 3.53
N GLN A 91 13.74 -10.58 4.77
CA GLN A 91 14.83 -9.74 5.23
C GLN A 91 16.02 -10.59 5.71
N ALA A 92 17.16 -9.94 5.91
CA ALA A 92 18.33 -10.57 6.52
C ALA A 92 17.99 -11.15 7.91
N GLY A 93 18.61 -12.27 8.27
CA GLY A 93 18.38 -12.93 9.56
C GLY A 93 17.01 -13.63 9.70
N GLY A 94 16.33 -13.90 8.59
CA GLY A 94 15.08 -14.69 8.58
C GLY A 94 13.83 -13.92 8.99
N ARG A 95 13.92 -12.59 9.13
CA ARG A 95 12.78 -11.72 9.46
C ARG A 95 11.92 -11.45 8.22
N LEU A 96 10.63 -11.20 8.42
CA LEU A 96 9.73 -10.79 7.34
C LEU A 96 9.34 -9.31 7.45
N SER A 97 9.34 -8.61 6.32
CA SER A 97 8.62 -7.35 6.15
C SER A 97 7.36 -7.59 5.31
N SER A 98 6.33 -6.80 5.53
CA SER A 98 5.10 -6.91 4.73
C SER A 98 4.49 -5.55 4.46
N TYR A 99 3.92 -5.40 3.27
CA TYR A 99 3.37 -4.14 2.77
C TYR A 99 2.05 -4.40 2.07
N CYS A 100 1.06 -3.54 2.27
CA CYS A 100 -0.18 -3.54 1.50
C CYS A 100 -0.36 -2.16 0.85
N GLY A 101 -0.63 -2.12 -0.45
CA GLY A 101 -0.80 -0.87 -1.20
C GLY A 101 -2.03 -0.92 -2.09
N TYR A 102 -2.74 0.20 -2.20
CA TYR A 102 -3.91 0.30 -3.07
C TYR A 102 -3.50 0.66 -4.49
N ARG A 103 -4.12 0.02 -5.48
CA ARG A 103 -3.97 0.42 -6.87
C ARG A 103 -4.65 1.77 -7.08
N VAL A 104 -3.92 2.70 -7.68
CA VAL A 104 -4.45 4.01 -8.06
C VAL A 104 -4.66 4.00 -9.57
N ALA A 105 -5.81 4.49 -10.01
CA ALA A 105 -6.01 4.79 -11.43
C ALA A 105 -5.05 5.92 -11.81
N SER A 106 -3.99 5.55 -12.53
CA SER A 106 -3.10 6.50 -13.18
C SER A 106 -3.60 6.65 -14.62
N GLY A 107 -3.74 7.87 -15.12
CA GLY A 107 -4.05 8.13 -16.54
C GLY A 107 -2.93 7.71 -17.51
N THR A 108 -1.92 6.98 -17.03
CA THR A 108 -0.82 6.41 -17.81
C THR A 108 -0.88 4.89 -17.72
N ALA A 109 -0.37 4.19 -18.74
CA ALA A 109 -0.49 2.73 -18.88
C ALA A 109 0.12 1.88 -17.74
N GLY A 110 0.79 2.49 -16.76
CA GLY A 110 1.31 1.84 -15.57
C GLY A 110 0.34 1.90 -14.39
N ALA A 111 0.04 0.74 -13.78
CA ALA A 111 -0.66 0.70 -12.49
C ALA A 111 0.26 1.27 -11.39
N LEU A 112 -0.07 2.45 -10.86
CA LEU A 112 0.60 2.99 -9.69
C LEU A 112 0.00 2.37 -8.43
N TYR A 113 0.85 1.99 -7.48
CA TYR A 113 0.42 1.51 -6.17
C TYR A 113 0.75 2.56 -5.10
N ARG A 114 -0.26 2.92 -4.31
CA ARG A 114 -0.08 3.73 -3.11
C ARG A 114 0.10 2.81 -1.92
N TRP A 115 1.34 2.69 -1.44
CA TRP A 115 1.65 2.08 -0.16
C TRP A 115 1.13 2.99 0.95
N VAL A 116 0.01 2.63 1.56
CA VAL A 116 -0.52 3.36 2.71
C VAL A 116 0.10 2.71 3.95
N PRO A 117 0.86 3.45 4.77
CA PRO A 117 1.36 2.91 6.04
C PRO A 117 0.17 2.41 6.84
N TRP A 118 0.12 1.11 7.10
CA TRP A 118 -0.94 0.55 7.92
C TRP A 118 -0.44 0.46 9.36
N THR A 119 -0.91 1.37 10.20
CA THR A 119 -0.86 1.20 11.65
C THR A 119 -2.05 0.33 12.05
N PRO A 120 -1.85 -0.75 12.84
CA PRO A 120 -2.98 -1.41 13.46
C PRO A 120 -3.73 -0.37 14.29
N GLN A 121 -5.04 -0.21 14.06
CA GLN A 121 -5.87 0.48 15.04
C GLN A 121 -5.68 -0.26 16.36
N GLN A 122 -4.99 0.40 17.28
CA GLN A 122 -4.88 -0.04 18.67
C GLN A 122 -6.32 -0.10 19.18
N ARG A 123 -6.71 -1.29 19.64
CA ARG A 123 -7.99 -1.50 20.30
C ARG A 123 -7.90 -1.00 21.73
#